data_AF-A0A524PPZ0-F1
#
_entry.id   AF-A0A524PPZ0-F1
#
_cell.length_a   1.000
_cell.length_b   1.000
_cell.length_c   1.000
_cell.angle_alpha   90.00
_cell.angle_beta   90.00
_cell.angle_gamma   90.00
#
_symmetry.space_group_name_H-M   'P 1'
#
loop_
_entity.id
_entity.type
_entity.pdbx_description
1 polymer ?
#
loop_
_entity_poly.entity_id
_entity_poly.type
_entity_poly.pdbx_seq_one_letter_code
_entity_poly.pdbx_strand_id
1 'polypeptide(L)'
;MDYGARSCIMQSQRASQEECSMESQLEVWNEYLKLRDQSQELMPDLIGIKNALTGEAYKEGVLSTKVKRLMGLTVGLRAGCKYCIVGQTMLALQAGATKEEIFETLAVATAMGGTPGLSESFRVVQLLGELGKL
;
A
#
# COMPACT_ATOMS: atom_id res chain seq x y z
N MET A 1 -11.92 38.34 34.70
CA MET A 1 -11.13 38.14 33.48
C MET A 1 -11.93 37.20 32.59
N ASP A 2 -12.80 37.80 31.79
CA ASP A 2 -13.53 37.19 30.69
C ASP A 2 -12.58 37.08 29.50
N TYR A 3 -12.53 35.95 28.79
CA TYR A 3 -12.13 35.90 27.38
C TYR A 3 -12.67 34.62 26.72
N GLY A 4 -13.83 34.73 26.07
CA GLY A 4 -13.95 34.57 24.61
C GLY A 4 -13.56 33.26 23.89
N ALA A 5 -13.05 32.22 24.55
CA ALA A 5 -12.49 31.06 23.86
C ALA A 5 -13.50 29.96 23.47
N ARG A 6 -14.79 30.10 23.83
CA ARG A 6 -15.81 29.08 23.53
C ARG A 6 -16.48 29.22 22.17
N SER A 7 -16.38 30.38 21.52
CA SER A 7 -17.01 30.63 20.22
C SER A 7 -16.19 30.08 19.04
N CYS A 8 -14.86 30.04 19.15
CA CYS A 8 -13.98 29.65 18.05
C CYS A 8 -13.95 28.12 17.81
N ILE A 9 -14.26 27.31 18.83
CA ILE A 9 -14.17 25.84 18.75
C ILE A 9 -15.28 25.24 17.86
N MET A 10 -16.43 25.91 17.72
CA MET A 10 -17.53 25.35 16.90
C MET A 10 -17.36 25.61 15.40
N GLN A 11 -16.54 26.58 14.98
CA GLN A 11 -16.33 26.89 13.56
C GLN A 11 -15.16 26.12 12.95
N SER A 12 -14.18 25.67 13.75
CA SER A 12 -13.07 24.86 13.27
C SER A 12 -13.44 23.40 12.98
N GLN A 13 -14.52 22.90 13.59
CA GLN A 13 -14.97 21.51 13.42
C GLN A 13 -15.56 21.20 12.04
N ARG A 14 -15.98 22.20 11.25
CA ARG A 14 -16.50 21.96 9.90
C ARG A 14 -15.40 21.80 8.85
N ALA A 15 -14.30 22.53 8.98
CA ALA A 15 -13.16 22.41 8.07
C ALA A 15 -12.33 21.13 8.34
N SER A 16 -12.30 20.66 9.59
CA SER A 16 -11.54 19.46 9.97
C SER A 16 -12.26 18.13 9.69
N GLN A 17 -13.54 18.17 9.28
CA GLN A 17 -14.32 16.96 9.02
C GLN A 17 -14.15 16.43 7.59
N GLU A 18 -13.78 17.28 6.62
CA GLU A 18 -13.45 16.83 5.26
C GLU A 18 -12.04 16.23 5.17
N GLU A 19 -11.14 16.55 6.09
CA GLU A 19 -9.76 16.02 6.17
C GLU A 19 -9.59 14.81 7.10
N CYS A 20 -10.64 14.35 7.78
CA CYS A 20 -10.60 13.17 8.66
C CYS A 20 -11.27 11.94 8.02
N SER A 21 -11.13 11.79 6.71
CA SER A 21 -11.43 10.54 6.02
C SER A 21 -10.16 9.71 5.94
N MET A 22 -10.14 8.54 6.58
CA MET A 22 -9.03 7.59 6.44
C MET A 22 -8.86 7.25 4.94
N GLU A 23 -7.67 7.48 4.37
CA GLU A 23 -7.37 7.24 2.95
C GLU A 23 -7.74 5.79 2.60
N SER A 24 -8.67 5.57 1.67
CA SER A 24 -9.01 4.21 1.23
C SER A 24 -7.84 3.60 0.48
N GLN A 25 -7.47 2.37 0.84
CA GLN A 25 -6.37 1.69 0.18
C GLN A 25 -6.79 1.10 -1.18
N LEU A 26 -8.08 0.82 -1.38
CA LEU A 26 -8.65 0.54 -2.70
C LEU A 26 -8.58 1.75 -3.64
N GLU A 27 -8.83 2.96 -3.13
CA GLU A 27 -8.65 4.19 -3.93
C GLU A 27 -7.18 4.39 -4.32
N VAL A 28 -6.24 4.16 -3.41
CA VAL A 28 -4.80 4.17 -3.70
C VAL A 28 -4.44 3.15 -4.80
N TRP A 29 -5.04 1.96 -4.78
CA TRP A 29 -4.85 0.96 -5.83
C TRP A 29 -5.36 1.45 -7.19
N ASN A 30 -6.57 2.01 -7.24
CA ASN A 30 -7.16 2.53 -8.48
C ASN A 30 -6.36 3.72 -9.03
N GLU A 31 -5.91 4.62 -8.15
CA GLU A 31 -5.01 5.72 -8.51
C GLU A 31 -3.70 5.19 -9.10
N TYR A 32 -3.09 4.18 -8.45
CA TYR A 32 -1.87 3.53 -8.95
C TYR A 32 -2.06 2.98 -10.37
N LEU A 33 -3.17 2.28 -10.64
CA LEU A 33 -3.45 1.75 -11.98
C LEU A 33 -3.55 2.87 -13.02
N LYS A 34 -4.26 3.95 -12.70
CA LYS A 34 -4.39 5.11 -13.57
C LYS A 34 -3.04 5.75 -13.87
N LEU A 35 -2.23 6.02 -12.84
CA LEU A 35 -0.91 6.65 -12.99
C LEU A 35 0.07 5.75 -13.74
N ARG A 36 0.00 4.43 -13.53
CA ARG A 36 0.77 3.44 -14.28
C ARG A 36 0.45 3.52 -15.78
N ASP A 37 -0.83 3.57 -16.13
CA ASP A 37 -1.27 3.60 -17.53
C ASP A 37 -0.88 4.92 -18.20
N GLN A 38 -1.07 6.05 -17.52
CA GLN A 38 -0.58 7.35 -18.00
C GLN A 38 0.95 7.37 -18.19
N SER A 39 1.69 6.74 -17.27
CA SER A 39 3.15 6.65 -17.40
C SER A 39 3.57 5.85 -18.63
N GLN A 40 2.82 4.81 -19.00
CA GLN A 40 3.06 4.00 -20.19
C GLN A 40 2.87 4.81 -21.48
N GLU A 41 1.91 5.74 -21.50
CA GLU A 41 1.68 6.64 -22.63
C GLU A 41 2.73 7.75 -22.72
N LEU A 42 3.14 8.31 -21.59
CA LEU A 42 4.08 9.43 -21.53
C LEU A 42 5.54 9.01 -21.73
N MET A 43 5.92 7.80 -21.32
CA MET A 43 7.29 7.30 -21.36
C MET A 43 7.37 5.84 -21.85
N PRO A 44 6.89 5.53 -23.07
CA PRO A 44 6.66 4.16 -23.51
C PRO A 44 7.93 3.29 -23.53
N ASP A 45 9.06 3.82 -23.99
CA ASP A 45 10.32 3.06 -24.08
C ASP A 45 10.87 2.69 -22.70
N LEU A 46 10.91 3.67 -21.78
CA LEU A 46 11.39 3.46 -20.42
C LEU A 46 10.49 2.51 -19.64
N ILE A 47 9.16 2.71 -19.73
CA ILE A 47 8.20 1.83 -19.06
C ILE A 47 8.22 0.43 -19.68
N GLY A 48 8.42 0.30 -20.99
CA GLY A 48 8.62 -0.98 -21.66
C GLY A 48 9.80 -1.78 -21.08
N ILE A 49 10.97 -1.15 -20.94
CA ILE A 49 12.17 -1.75 -20.32
C ILE A 49 11.87 -2.15 -18.86
N LYS A 50 11.28 -1.25 -18.08
CA LYS A 50 10.92 -1.51 -16.68
C LYS A 50 9.92 -2.67 -16.56
N ASN A 51 8.97 -2.79 -17.49
CA ASN A 51 7.98 -3.86 -17.49
C ASN A 51 8.60 -5.21 -17.86
N ALA A 52 9.53 -5.24 -18.81
CA ALA A 52 10.31 -6.44 -19.14
C ALA A 52 11.12 -6.92 -17.92
N LEU A 53 11.82 -6.00 -17.23
CA LEU A 53 12.55 -6.31 -15.98
C LEU A 53 11.61 -6.85 -14.91
N THR A 54 10.45 -6.21 -14.71
CA THR A 54 9.47 -6.64 -13.72
C THR A 54 8.91 -8.02 -14.05
N GLY A 55 8.58 -8.27 -15.32
CA GLY A 55 8.07 -9.55 -15.80
C GLY A 55 9.06 -10.68 -15.55
N GLU A 56 10.33 -10.48 -15.88
CA GLU A 56 11.36 -11.49 -15.65
C GLU A 56 11.60 -11.74 -14.15
N ALA A 57 11.70 -10.68 -13.35
CA ALA A 57 11.95 -10.81 -11.91
C ALA A 57 10.85 -11.62 -11.20
N TYR A 58 9.58 -11.39 -11.55
CA TYR A 58 8.42 -12.02 -10.91
C TYR A 58 7.91 -13.30 -11.59
N LYS A 59 8.55 -13.74 -12.68
CA LYS A 59 8.24 -15.01 -13.36
C LYS A 59 8.33 -16.20 -12.40
N GLU A 60 7.43 -17.15 -12.55
CA GLU A 60 7.45 -18.41 -11.78
C GLU A 60 8.77 -19.17 -11.98
N GLY A 61 9.31 -19.77 -10.93
CA GLY A 61 10.56 -20.52 -10.96
C GLY A 61 10.78 -21.29 -9.67
N VAL A 62 12.04 -21.42 -9.21
CA VAL A 62 12.36 -22.09 -7.92
C VAL A 62 11.62 -21.42 -6.75
N LEU A 63 11.54 -20.09 -6.78
CA LEU A 63 10.61 -19.33 -5.94
C LEU A 63 9.38 -19.01 -6.77
N SER A 64 8.21 -19.30 -6.21
CA SER A 64 6.95 -18.97 -6.86
C SER A 64 6.73 -17.46 -6.93
N THR A 65 5.94 -17.02 -7.91
CA THR A 65 5.53 -15.62 -8.05
C THR A 65 4.94 -15.12 -6.73
N LYS A 66 4.12 -15.93 -6.05
CA LYS A 66 3.58 -15.62 -4.71
C LYS A 66 4.66 -15.23 -3.72
N VAL A 67 5.67 -16.09 -3.54
CA VAL A 67 6.77 -15.84 -2.59
C VAL A 67 7.53 -14.57 -2.97
N LYS A 68 7.81 -14.38 -4.26
CA LYS A 68 8.49 -13.17 -4.74
C LYS A 68 7.68 -11.89 -4.47
N ARG A 69 6.34 -11.94 -4.60
CA ARG A 69 5.45 -10.82 -4.27
C ARG A 69 5.45 -10.50 -2.77
N LEU A 70 5.43 -11.52 -1.91
CA LEU A 70 5.56 -11.34 -0.46
C LEU A 70 6.92 -10.73 -0.08
N MET A 71 8.01 -11.15 -0.71
CA MET A 71 9.32 -10.49 -0.56
C MET A 71 9.25 -9.00 -0.98
N GLY A 72 8.60 -8.73 -2.11
CA GLY A 72 8.36 -7.37 -2.59
C GLY A 72 7.53 -6.53 -1.63
N LEU A 73 6.54 -7.12 -0.96
CA LEU A 73 5.74 -6.46 0.07
C LEU A 73 6.62 -6.02 1.25
N THR A 74 7.48 -6.90 1.76
CA THR A 74 8.44 -6.54 2.82
C THR A 74 9.33 -5.36 2.41
N VAL A 75 9.85 -5.37 1.17
CA VAL A 75 10.66 -4.25 0.66
C VAL A 75 9.84 -2.97 0.56
N GLY A 76 8.61 -3.05 0.06
CA GLY A 76 7.69 -1.91 -0.03
C GLY A 76 7.38 -1.27 1.32
N LEU A 77 7.12 -2.10 2.34
CA LEU A 77 6.88 -1.67 3.72
C LEU A 77 8.11 -0.96 4.31
N ARG A 78 9.31 -1.51 4.08
CA ARG A 78 10.56 -0.90 4.55
C ARG A 78 10.90 0.41 3.83
N ALA A 79 10.50 0.54 2.58
CA ALA A 79 10.67 1.75 1.79
C ALA A 79 9.61 2.83 2.09
N GLY A 80 8.52 2.51 2.80
CA GLY A 80 7.39 3.43 3.02
C GLY A 80 6.67 3.82 1.72
N CYS A 81 6.76 2.98 0.69
CA CYS A 81 6.18 3.28 -0.63
C CYS A 81 4.71 2.85 -0.67
N LYS A 82 3.77 3.80 -0.52
CA LYS A 82 2.32 3.49 -0.47
C LYS A 82 1.83 2.66 -1.66
N TYR A 83 2.22 3.02 -2.89
CA TYR A 83 1.84 2.29 -4.10
C TYR A 83 2.47 0.91 -4.18
N CYS A 84 3.69 0.74 -3.66
CA CYS A 84 4.37 -0.54 -3.61
C CYS A 84 3.71 -1.48 -2.59
N ILE A 85 3.35 -0.96 -1.41
CA ILE A 85 2.70 -1.73 -0.34
C ILE A 85 1.36 -2.27 -0.83
N VAL A 86 0.49 -1.38 -1.34
CA VAL A 86 -0.82 -1.76 -1.88
C VAL A 86 -0.66 -2.69 -3.10
N GLY A 87 0.21 -2.32 -4.04
CA GLY A 87 0.38 -3.08 -5.27
C GLY A 87 0.95 -4.48 -5.05
N GLN A 88 1.96 -4.65 -4.19
CA GLN A 88 2.50 -5.98 -3.90
C GLN A 88 1.53 -6.83 -3.08
N THR A 89 0.71 -6.22 -2.22
CA THR A 89 -0.38 -6.95 -1.53
C THR A 89 -1.39 -7.48 -2.54
N MET A 90 -1.90 -6.64 -3.44
CA MET A 90 -2.86 -7.04 -4.48
C MET A 90 -2.30 -8.12 -5.39
N LEU A 91 -1.06 -7.96 -5.86
CA LEU A 91 -0.40 -8.93 -6.75
C LEU A 91 -0.05 -10.23 -6.02
N ALA A 92 0.25 -10.21 -4.72
CA ALA A 92 0.45 -11.41 -3.91
C ALA A 92 -0.87 -12.18 -3.77
N LEU A 93 -1.98 -11.49 -3.46
CA LEU A 93 -3.32 -12.09 -3.37
C LEU A 93 -3.73 -12.72 -4.71
N GLN A 94 -3.49 -12.03 -5.83
CA GLN A 94 -3.74 -12.58 -7.18
C GLN A 94 -2.88 -13.81 -7.48
N ALA A 95 -1.66 -13.88 -6.93
CA ALA A 95 -0.79 -15.04 -7.02
C ALA A 95 -1.15 -16.16 -6.01
N GLY A 96 -2.25 -16.02 -5.26
CA GLY A 96 -2.75 -17.03 -4.32
C GLY A 96 -2.16 -16.94 -2.91
N ALA A 97 -1.62 -15.80 -2.51
CA ALA A 97 -1.23 -15.57 -1.12
C ALA A 97 -2.45 -15.62 -0.19
N THR A 98 -2.33 -16.34 0.91
CA THR A 98 -3.36 -16.33 1.95
C THR A 98 -3.18 -15.12 2.87
N LYS A 99 -4.22 -14.84 3.65
CA LYS A 99 -4.18 -13.82 4.70
C LYS A 99 -3.05 -14.09 5.68
N GLU A 100 -2.89 -15.35 6.08
CA GLU A 100 -1.90 -15.81 7.05
C GLU A 100 -0.47 -15.58 6.52
N GLU A 101 -0.20 -15.90 5.25
CA GLU A 101 1.10 -15.65 4.62
C GLU A 101 1.43 -14.15 4.55
N ILE A 102 0.42 -13.30 4.32
CA ILE A 102 0.58 -11.85 4.36
C ILE A 102 0.93 -11.41 5.79
N PHE A 103 0.21 -11.85 6.82
CA PHE A 103 0.50 -11.48 8.20
C PHE A 103 1.89 -11.95 8.68
N GLU A 104 2.34 -13.14 8.30
CA GLU A 104 3.72 -13.57 8.56
C GLU A 104 4.75 -12.66 7.86
N THR A 105 4.45 -12.21 6.65
CA THR A 105 5.28 -11.24 5.92
C THR A 105 5.34 -9.88 6.66
N LEU A 106 4.21 -9.39 7.19
CA LEU A 106 4.16 -8.17 8.01
C LEU A 106 4.97 -8.32 9.30
N ALA A 107 4.95 -9.50 9.92
CA ALA A 107 5.75 -9.80 11.10
C ALA A 107 7.25 -9.72 10.79
N VAL A 108 7.70 -10.28 9.67
CA VAL A 108 9.10 -10.15 9.21
C VAL A 108 9.46 -8.68 8.93
N ALA A 109 8.61 -7.93 8.24
CA ALA A 109 8.82 -6.52 7.97
C ALA A 109 8.93 -5.68 9.26
N THR A 110 8.12 -6.02 10.26
CA THR A 110 8.14 -5.40 11.60
C THR A 110 9.41 -5.78 12.36
N ALA A 111 9.81 -7.05 12.35
CA ALA A 111 11.05 -7.49 13.01
C ALA A 111 12.29 -6.80 12.45
N MET A 112 12.35 -6.64 11.11
CA MET A 112 13.45 -5.94 10.43
C MET A 112 13.34 -4.42 10.51
N GLY A 113 12.19 -3.89 10.91
CA GLY A 113 11.86 -2.49 10.76
C GLY A 113 11.41 -1.71 11.99
N GLY A 114 11.18 -2.39 13.10
CA GLY A 114 10.65 -1.79 14.32
C GLY A 114 9.29 -1.13 14.10
N THR A 115 9.00 -0.13 14.92
CA THR A 115 7.73 0.62 14.89
C THR A 115 7.36 1.17 13.51
N PRO A 116 8.28 1.74 12.71
CA PRO A 116 7.95 2.18 11.34
C PRO A 116 7.43 1.05 10.44
N GLY A 117 8.05 -0.14 10.52
CA GLY A 117 7.59 -1.30 9.75
C GLY A 117 6.18 -1.75 10.15
N LEU A 118 5.87 -1.69 11.46
CA LEU A 118 4.53 -1.96 11.97
C LEU A 118 3.53 -0.88 11.50
N SER A 119 3.89 0.39 11.57
CA SER A 119 3.01 1.50 11.14
C SER A 119 2.61 1.39 9.67
N GLU A 120 3.54 1.10 8.77
CA GLU A 120 3.23 0.91 7.35
C GLU A 120 2.36 -0.34 7.09
N SER A 121 2.46 -1.35 7.97
CA SER A 121 1.66 -2.57 7.87
C SER A 121 0.16 -2.32 8.06
N PHE A 122 -0.24 -1.23 8.73
CA PHE A 122 -1.66 -0.89 8.90
C PHE A 122 -2.38 -0.61 7.58
N ARG A 123 -1.66 -0.14 6.55
CA ARG A 123 -2.22 -0.01 5.19
C ARG A 123 -2.67 -1.35 4.63
N VAL A 124 -1.88 -2.40 4.87
CA VAL A 124 -2.21 -3.77 4.43
C VAL A 124 -3.42 -4.29 5.18
N VAL A 125 -3.48 -4.08 6.51
CA VAL A 125 -4.62 -4.46 7.34
C VAL A 125 -5.90 -3.77 6.85
N GLN A 126 -5.84 -2.46 6.62
CA GLN A 126 -6.97 -1.69 6.10
C GLN A 126 -7.43 -2.20 4.73
N LEU A 127 -6.49 -2.41 3.79
CA LEU A 127 -6.78 -2.92 2.46
C LEU A 127 -7.48 -4.29 2.51
N LEU A 128 -6.99 -5.21 3.35
CA LEU A 128 -7.64 -6.52 3.53
C LEU A 128 -9.06 -6.37 4.08
N GLY A 129 -9.30 -5.41 4.98
CA GLY A 129 -10.63 -5.10 5.49
C GLY A 129 -11.57 -4.59 4.42
N GLU A 130 -11.10 -3.64 3.61
CA GLU A 130 -11.86 -3.09 2.47
C GLU A 130 -12.18 -4.18 1.41
N LEU A 131 -11.33 -5.19 1.27
CA LEU A 131 -11.56 -6.36 0.40
C LEU A 131 -12.46 -7.44 1.01
N GLY A 132 -12.90 -7.31 2.27
CA GLY A 132 -13.64 -8.35 2.98
C GLY A 132 -12.82 -9.61 3.25
N LYS A 133 -11.50 -9.46 3.41
CA LYS A 133 -10.52 -10.54 3.63
C LYS A 133 -9.90 -10.53 5.02
N LEU A 134 -10.43 -9.77 5.98
CA LEU A 134 -10.03 -9.84 7.39
C LEU A 134 -10.74 -10.96 8.13
#